data_AF-A0A838RRF9-F1
#
_entry.id   AF-A0A838RRF9-F1
#
_cell.length_a   1.000
_cell.length_b   1.000
_cell.length_c   1.000
_cell.angle_alpha   90.00
_cell.angle_beta   90.00
_cell.angle_gamma   90.00
#
_symmetry.space_group_name_H-M   'P 1'
#
loop_
_entity.id
_entity.type
_entity.pdbx_description
1 polymer ?
#
loop_
_entity_poly.entity_id
_entity_poly.type
_entity_poly.pdbx_seq_one_letter_code
_entity_poly.pdbx_strand_id
1 'polypeptide(L)'
;MGILNLFGKKKEDETNIALPSQVYQATELELKDIIAPSALKISPRSLNLGDKIVRTFFVISYPRYLAENWFAPIINLDRIFDITIFIHPVETASILRHFQKKVAEIQSQINIREEKGLVRDPVLDIAYQDLENLRDSLQQAQEKLFDVGLYLSIYGETDAELDKIESEIKSILESKLVYVKPALFQQEQGFRSVLPLANDELQVTSKINSTPLSSIFPFISFDLTSDKGILYGINRHNSSLVLFDRFSLENYNSIT
;
A
#
# COMPACT_ATOMS: atom_id res chain seq x y z
N MET A 1 57.52 -44.58 -10.46
CA MET A 1 57.03 -45.96 -10.58
C MET A 1 55.67 -46.06 -9.90
N GLY A 2 54.70 -46.75 -10.53
CA GLY A 2 53.40 -47.17 -9.95
C GLY A 2 52.29 -46.14 -10.11
N ILE A 3 51.57 -45.98 -11.23
CA ILE A 3 50.69 -46.89 -12.00
C ILE A 3 49.30 -47.09 -11.34
N LEU A 4 48.29 -46.49 -11.97
CA LEU A 4 46.86 -46.82 -12.08
C LEU A 4 46.14 -47.47 -10.87
N ASN A 5 45.12 -46.78 -10.36
CA ASN A 5 43.93 -47.45 -9.84
C ASN A 5 42.72 -47.05 -10.70
N LEU A 6 42.48 -47.90 -11.70
CA LEU A 6 41.57 -47.70 -12.83
C LEU A 6 40.41 -48.70 -12.70
N PHE A 7 39.50 -48.49 -11.73
CA PHE A 7 38.21 -49.20 -11.71
C PHE A 7 37.12 -48.30 -11.11
N GLY A 8 36.35 -47.68 -12.00
CA GLY A 8 35.16 -46.94 -11.67
C GLY A 8 34.05 -47.86 -11.18
N LYS A 9 33.52 -47.58 -9.98
CA LYS A 9 32.17 -48.00 -9.60
C LYS A 9 31.20 -47.09 -10.34
N LYS A 10 30.51 -47.66 -11.34
CA LYS A 10 29.30 -47.12 -11.95
C LYS A 10 28.32 -46.77 -10.81
N LYS A 11 28.00 -45.48 -10.62
CA LYS A 11 26.82 -45.08 -9.86
C LYS A 11 25.63 -45.59 -10.69
N GLU A 12 24.89 -46.53 -10.15
CA GLU A 12 23.55 -46.83 -10.65
C GLU A 12 22.72 -45.56 -10.48
N ASP A 13 22.29 -44.99 -11.60
CA ASP A 13 21.23 -43.99 -11.61
C ASP A 13 19.99 -44.70 -11.04
N GLU A 14 19.67 -44.42 -9.78
CA GLU A 14 18.36 -44.71 -9.21
C GLU A 14 17.34 -43.90 -10.01
N THR A 15 16.83 -44.51 -11.08
CA THR A 15 15.59 -44.10 -11.70
C THR A 15 14.51 -44.22 -10.63
N ASN A 16 14.14 -43.08 -10.04
CA ASN A 16 12.96 -42.93 -9.21
C ASN A 16 11.73 -43.28 -10.08
N ILE A 17 11.42 -44.57 -10.18
CA ILE A 17 10.17 -45.05 -10.74
C ILE A 17 9.12 -44.73 -9.68
N ALA A 18 8.51 -43.54 -9.80
CA ALA A 18 7.38 -43.17 -8.96
C ALA A 18 6.31 -44.27 -9.07
N LEU A 19 5.88 -44.79 -7.92
CA LEU A 19 4.83 -45.80 -7.85
C LEU A 19 3.57 -45.22 -8.52
N PRO A 20 2.78 -46.00 -9.29
CA PRO A 20 1.59 -45.50 -9.97
C PRO A 20 0.65 -44.72 -9.03
N SER A 21 0.54 -45.15 -7.77
CA SER A 21 -0.24 -44.47 -6.73
C SER A 21 0.24 -43.05 -6.39
N GLN A 22 1.54 -42.77 -6.48
CA GLN A 22 2.11 -41.43 -6.28
C GLN A 22 1.84 -40.51 -7.47
N VAL A 23 1.78 -41.09 -8.69
CA VAL A 23 1.36 -40.36 -9.89
C VAL A 23 -0.11 -39.98 -9.79
N TYR A 24 -0.98 -40.87 -9.31
CA TYR A 24 -2.40 -40.57 -9.10
C TYR A 24 -2.64 -39.50 -8.02
N GLN A 25 -1.88 -39.50 -6.92
CA GLN A 25 -1.92 -38.41 -5.92
C GLN A 25 -1.44 -37.07 -6.48
N ALA A 26 -0.48 -37.07 -7.39
CA ALA A 26 -0.06 -35.87 -8.11
C ALA A 26 -1.06 -35.40 -9.19
N THR A 27 -2.12 -36.18 -9.45
CA THR A 27 -3.18 -35.85 -10.42
C THR A 27 -4.43 -35.28 -9.74
N GLU A 28 -4.46 -35.21 -8.41
CA GLU A 28 -5.52 -34.49 -7.70
C GLU A 28 -5.31 -32.99 -7.90
N LEU A 29 -6.24 -32.34 -8.60
CA LEU A 29 -6.24 -30.89 -8.75
C LEU A 29 -6.30 -30.23 -7.38
N GLU A 30 -5.22 -29.59 -6.97
CA GLU A 30 -5.20 -28.83 -5.73
C GLU A 30 -5.86 -27.46 -5.97
N LEU A 31 -6.43 -26.87 -4.91
CA LEU A 31 -7.04 -25.53 -5.00
C LEU A 31 -6.07 -24.49 -5.60
N LYS A 32 -4.77 -24.62 -5.29
CA LYS A 32 -3.70 -23.76 -5.84
C LYS A 32 -3.63 -23.82 -7.36
N ASP A 33 -3.90 -24.97 -7.98
CA ASP A 33 -3.85 -25.16 -9.42
C ASP A 33 -5.09 -24.57 -10.11
N ILE A 34 -6.21 -24.49 -9.39
CA ILE A 34 -7.46 -23.87 -9.86
C ILE A 34 -7.36 -22.34 -9.82
N ILE A 35 -6.74 -21.77 -8.80
CA ILE A 35 -6.61 -20.31 -8.64
C ILE A 35 -5.37 -19.72 -9.31
N ALA A 36 -4.40 -20.56 -9.70
CA ALA A 36 -3.19 -20.11 -10.36
C ALA A 36 -3.52 -19.44 -11.71
N PRO A 37 -2.92 -18.27 -12.00
CA PRO A 37 -3.12 -17.63 -13.30
C PRO A 37 -2.56 -18.48 -14.42
N SER A 38 -3.20 -18.42 -15.60
CA SER A 38 -2.79 -19.16 -16.80
C SER A 38 -1.37 -18.82 -17.27
N ALA A 39 -0.94 -17.58 -17.07
CA ALA A 39 0.42 -17.13 -17.31
C ALA A 39 0.74 -15.92 -16.42
N LEU A 40 2.00 -15.82 -16.00
CA LEU A 40 2.54 -14.67 -15.28
C LEU A 40 3.76 -14.14 -16.04
N LYS A 41 3.72 -12.89 -16.47
CA LYS A 41 4.88 -12.19 -17.04
C LYS A 41 5.16 -10.93 -16.25
N ILE A 42 6.34 -10.86 -15.66
CA ILE A 42 6.78 -9.70 -14.88
C ILE A 42 7.59 -8.78 -15.81
N SER A 43 7.15 -7.54 -15.93
CA SER A 43 7.86 -6.48 -16.64
C SER A 43 8.31 -5.40 -15.65
N PRO A 44 9.25 -4.51 -16.02
CA PRO A 44 9.71 -3.46 -15.11
C PRO A 44 8.60 -2.54 -14.58
N ARG A 45 7.55 -2.29 -15.37
CA ARG A 45 6.51 -1.30 -15.06
C ARG A 45 5.11 -1.92 -14.93
N SER A 46 4.94 -3.20 -15.22
CA SER A 46 3.65 -3.89 -15.13
C SER A 46 3.84 -5.40 -14.95
N LEU A 47 2.78 -6.06 -14.52
CA LEU A 47 2.69 -7.51 -14.36
C LEU A 47 1.50 -8.00 -15.18
N ASN A 48 1.71 -8.94 -16.11
CA ASN A 48 0.61 -9.55 -16.85
C ASN A 48 0.13 -10.77 -16.07
N LEU A 49 -1.14 -10.73 -15.66
CA LEU A 49 -1.83 -11.76 -14.90
C LEU A 49 -2.94 -12.36 -15.77
N GLY A 50 -2.61 -13.44 -16.48
CA GLY A 50 -3.51 -14.02 -17.49
C GLY A 50 -3.86 -12.99 -18.57
N ASP A 51 -5.14 -12.63 -18.65
CA ASP A 51 -5.69 -11.72 -19.66
C ASP A 51 -5.65 -10.23 -19.25
N LYS A 52 -5.25 -9.92 -18.01
CA LYS A 52 -5.19 -8.54 -17.50
C LYS A 52 -3.74 -8.12 -17.23
N ILE A 53 -3.49 -6.83 -17.39
CA ILE A 53 -2.23 -6.18 -17.02
C ILE A 53 -2.48 -5.41 -15.73
N VAL A 54 -1.61 -5.64 -14.76
CA VAL A 54 -1.63 -5.02 -13.44
C VAL A 54 -0.48 -4.04 -13.32
N ARG A 55 -0.71 -2.91 -12.67
CA ARG A 55 0.34 -1.97 -12.31
C ARG A 55 0.16 -1.50 -10.88
N THR A 56 1.19 -1.68 -10.07
CA THR A 56 1.19 -1.27 -8.66
C THR A 56 1.97 0.02 -8.44
N PHE A 57 1.40 0.90 -7.62
CA PHE A 57 1.96 2.16 -7.16
C PHE A 57 1.95 2.25 -5.65
N PHE A 58 2.83 3.09 -5.11
CA PHE A 58 2.87 3.43 -3.71
C PHE A 58 2.92 4.95 -3.53
N VAL A 59 2.36 5.43 -2.42
CA VAL A 59 2.49 6.84 -2.02
C VAL A 59 3.86 7.07 -1.40
N ILE A 60 4.56 8.11 -1.87
CA ILE A 60 5.90 8.48 -1.39
C ILE A 60 5.92 9.72 -0.51
N SER A 61 4.86 10.52 -0.54
CA SER A 61 4.82 11.80 0.16
C SER A 61 3.38 12.22 0.40
N TYR A 62 3.17 12.81 1.57
CA TYR A 62 1.93 13.39 2.03
C TYR A 62 2.16 14.87 2.34
N PRO A 63 1.15 15.74 2.17
CA PRO A 63 1.25 17.11 2.63
C PRO A 63 1.35 17.17 4.16
N ARG A 64 1.85 18.29 4.66
CA ARG A 64 1.88 18.61 6.10
C ARG A 64 0.49 18.54 6.75
N TYR A 65 -0.53 18.97 6.01
CA TYR A 65 -1.92 18.92 6.43
C TYR A 65 -2.71 18.10 5.41
N LEU A 66 -3.24 16.96 5.85
CA LEU A 66 -4.17 16.15 5.08
C LEU A 66 -5.59 16.60 5.43
N ALA A 67 -6.31 17.07 4.42
CA ALA A 67 -7.71 17.43 4.57
C ALA A 67 -8.56 16.17 4.82
N GLU A 68 -9.66 16.31 5.54
CA GLU A 68 -10.65 15.24 5.66
C GLU A 68 -11.10 14.76 4.27
N ASN A 69 -11.31 13.45 4.12
CA ASN A 69 -11.78 12.82 2.88
C ASN A 69 -10.91 13.12 1.64
N TRP A 70 -9.62 13.43 1.81
CA TRP A 70 -8.71 13.68 0.68
C TRP A 70 -8.62 12.49 -0.28
N PHE A 71 -8.83 11.27 0.23
CA PHE A 71 -8.74 10.02 -0.52
C PHE A 71 -10.06 9.58 -1.15
N ALA A 72 -11.19 10.23 -0.80
CA ALA A 72 -12.52 9.93 -1.31
C ALA A 72 -12.62 9.91 -2.85
N PRO A 73 -11.99 10.84 -3.61
CA PRO A 73 -12.06 10.82 -5.07
C PRO A 73 -11.42 9.58 -5.70
N ILE A 74 -10.43 8.97 -5.03
CA ILE A 74 -9.81 7.72 -5.50
C ILE A 74 -10.74 6.54 -5.26
N ILE A 75 -11.33 6.45 -4.08
CA ILE A 75 -12.24 5.34 -3.73
C ILE A 75 -13.52 5.34 -4.57
N ASN A 76 -14.01 6.53 -4.93
CA ASN A 76 -15.19 6.70 -5.78
C ASN A 76 -14.88 6.68 -7.29
N LEU A 77 -13.63 6.40 -7.67
CA LEU A 77 -13.25 6.34 -9.07
C LEU A 77 -13.89 5.11 -9.73
N ASP A 78 -14.56 5.29 -10.87
CA ASP A 78 -15.23 4.21 -11.61
C ASP A 78 -14.22 3.36 -12.40
N ARG A 79 -13.35 2.67 -11.66
CA ARG A 79 -12.25 1.84 -12.16
C ARG A 79 -12.07 0.63 -11.25
N ILE A 80 -11.54 -0.46 -11.81
CA ILE A 80 -11.14 -1.63 -11.05
C ILE A 80 -9.72 -1.41 -10.52
N PHE A 81 -9.59 -1.36 -9.20
CA PHE A 81 -8.31 -1.29 -8.52
C PHE A 81 -8.43 -1.85 -7.11
N ASP A 82 -7.30 -2.28 -6.58
CA ASP A 82 -7.16 -2.69 -5.19
C ASP A 82 -6.35 -1.65 -4.42
N ILE A 83 -6.73 -1.42 -3.17
CA ILE A 83 -6.03 -0.52 -2.25
C ILE A 83 -5.67 -1.32 -1.00
N THR A 84 -4.41 -1.22 -0.59
CA THR A 84 -3.96 -1.76 0.69
C THR A 84 -3.30 -0.67 1.52
N ILE A 85 -3.67 -0.63 2.80
CA ILE A 85 -3.12 0.29 3.79
C ILE A 85 -2.47 -0.55 4.88
N PHE A 86 -1.15 -0.49 4.97
CA PHE A 86 -0.39 -1.05 6.09
C PHE A 86 -0.22 0.02 7.16
N ILE A 87 -0.49 -0.35 8.41
CA ILE A 87 -0.38 0.55 9.56
C ILE A 87 0.43 -0.17 10.64
N HIS A 88 1.65 0.31 10.86
CA HIS A 88 2.55 -0.24 11.86
C HIS A 88 2.77 0.78 12.98
N PRO A 89 2.34 0.51 14.22
CA PRO A 89 2.57 1.44 15.33
C PRO A 89 4.06 1.54 15.65
N VAL A 90 4.55 2.77 15.87
CA VAL A 90 5.92 3.04 16.26
C VAL A 90 6.00 3.20 17.77
N GLU A 91 7.03 2.62 18.40
CA GLU A 91 7.25 2.77 19.84
C GLU A 91 7.59 4.22 20.21
N THR A 92 6.70 4.89 20.95
CA THR A 92 6.85 6.30 21.34
C THR A 92 8.17 6.58 22.08
N ALA A 93 8.64 5.67 22.93
CA ALA A 93 9.89 5.87 23.66
C ALA A 93 11.11 5.97 22.73
N SER A 94 11.13 5.18 21.66
CA SER A 94 12.21 5.19 20.66
C SER A 94 12.22 6.48 19.86
N ILE A 95 11.05 6.98 19.43
CA ILE A 95 10.96 8.18 18.60
C ILE A 95 11.25 9.45 19.40
N LEU A 96 10.84 9.54 20.67
CA LEU A 96 11.12 10.70 21.51
C LEU A 96 12.63 10.93 21.66
N ARG A 97 13.42 9.85 21.80
CA ARG A 97 14.90 9.93 21.82
C ARG A 97 15.46 10.43 20.48
N HIS A 98 14.87 10.01 19.36
CA HIS A 98 15.28 10.47 18.04
C HIS A 98 14.95 11.96 17.84
N PHE A 99 13.75 12.39 18.23
CA PHE A 99 13.34 13.81 18.17
C PHE A 99 14.20 14.69 19.06
N GLN A 100 14.54 14.25 20.28
CA GLN A 100 15.44 15.00 21.16
C GLN A 100 16.79 15.28 20.47
N LYS A 101 17.38 14.29 19.81
CA LYS A 101 18.62 14.46 19.04
C LYS A 101 18.42 15.43 17.87
N LYS A 102 17.31 15.29 17.13
CA LYS A 102 17.01 16.13 15.96
C LYS A 102 16.77 17.60 16.33
N VAL A 103 16.06 17.84 17.42
CA VAL A 103 15.85 19.18 18.00
C VAL A 103 17.21 19.79 18.37
N ALA A 104 18.07 19.05 19.06
CA ALA A 104 19.40 19.54 19.43
C ALA A 104 20.27 19.86 18.20
N GLU A 105 20.20 19.06 17.14
CA GLU A 105 20.87 19.34 15.86
C GLU A 105 20.38 20.64 15.24
N ILE A 106 19.06 20.84 15.13
CA ILE A 106 18.47 22.04 14.52
C ILE A 106 18.79 23.28 15.37
N GLN A 107 18.65 23.17 16.70
CA GLN A 107 18.97 24.26 17.61
C GLN A 107 20.45 24.65 17.53
N SER A 108 21.36 23.68 17.42
CA SER A 108 22.78 23.95 17.20
C SER A 108 23.01 24.70 15.88
N GLN A 109 22.30 24.34 14.81
CA GLN A 109 22.40 25.06 13.53
C GLN A 109 21.91 26.50 13.65
N ILE A 110 20.80 26.73 14.35
CA ILE A 110 20.28 28.08 14.62
C ILE A 110 21.31 28.89 15.39
N ASN A 111 21.84 28.37 16.49
CA ASN A 111 22.84 29.06 17.32
C ASN A 111 24.11 29.42 16.52
N ILE A 112 24.64 28.50 15.71
CA ILE A 112 25.83 28.76 14.87
C ILE A 112 25.57 29.90 13.86
N ARG A 113 24.35 30.00 13.33
CA ARG A 113 23.98 31.07 12.41
C ARG A 113 23.85 32.41 13.13
N GLU A 114 23.23 32.41 14.31
CA GLU A 114 23.13 33.61 15.15
C GLU A 114 24.52 34.10 15.60
N GLU A 115 25.42 33.21 16.01
CA GLU A 115 26.82 33.55 16.35
C GLU A 115 27.57 34.18 15.18
N LYS A 116 27.28 33.73 13.95
CA LYS A 116 27.83 34.31 12.71
C LYS A 116 27.15 35.61 12.28
N GLY A 117 26.16 36.10 13.04
CA GLY A 117 25.38 37.30 12.71
C GLY A 117 24.51 37.14 11.46
N LEU A 118 24.17 35.90 11.07
CA LEU A 118 23.31 35.63 9.93
C LEU A 118 21.85 35.89 10.31
N VAL A 119 21.05 36.32 9.33
CA VAL A 119 19.59 36.44 9.50
C VAL A 119 19.00 35.06 9.75
N ARG A 120 17.94 35.02 10.59
CA ARG A 120 17.17 33.81 10.88
C ARG A 120 16.73 33.10 9.61
N ASP A 121 16.78 31.78 9.66
CA ASP A 121 16.30 30.92 8.58
C ASP A 121 14.89 30.43 8.93
N PRO A 122 13.83 30.94 8.27
CA PRO A 122 12.46 30.56 8.59
C PRO A 122 12.22 29.05 8.50
N VAL A 123 12.98 28.35 7.65
CA VAL A 123 12.84 26.89 7.48
C VAL A 123 13.32 26.15 8.73
N LEU A 124 14.43 26.59 9.33
CA LEU A 124 14.94 26.00 10.56
C LEU A 124 14.02 26.30 11.75
N ASP A 125 13.52 27.53 11.84
CA ASP A 125 12.61 27.95 12.91
C ASP A 125 11.30 27.14 12.87
N ILE A 126 10.71 26.97 11.68
CA ILE A 126 9.51 26.16 11.48
C ILE A 126 9.78 24.70 11.83
N ALA A 127 10.90 24.13 11.35
CA ALA A 127 11.26 22.75 11.64
C ALA A 127 11.46 22.50 13.14
N TYR A 128 12.09 23.44 13.85
CA TYR A 128 12.24 23.39 15.30
C TYR A 128 10.88 23.39 16.00
N GLN A 129 10.01 24.35 15.66
CA GLN A 129 8.69 24.48 16.26
C GLN A 129 7.83 23.24 16.02
N ASP A 130 7.84 22.69 14.81
CA ASP A 130 7.06 21.51 14.44
C ASP A 130 7.50 20.26 15.21
N LEU A 131 8.81 20.08 15.39
CA LEU A 131 9.35 18.97 16.17
C LEU A 131 9.04 19.10 17.65
N GLU A 132 9.14 20.30 18.22
CA GLU A 132 8.75 20.55 19.62
C GLU A 132 7.27 20.26 19.83
N ASN A 133 6.40 20.79 18.96
CA ASN A 133 4.95 20.54 19.02
C ASN A 133 4.64 19.04 18.95
N LEU A 134 5.25 18.32 18.00
CA LEU A 134 5.02 16.88 17.86
C LEU A 134 5.56 16.11 19.07
N ARG A 135 6.72 16.49 19.61
CA ARG A 135 7.28 15.88 20.81
C ARG A 135 6.35 16.04 22.01
N ASP A 136 5.83 17.24 22.21
CA ASP A 136 4.95 17.56 23.33
C ASP A 136 3.62 16.79 23.21
N SER A 137 3.03 16.70 22.01
CA SER A 137 1.83 15.89 21.73
C SER A 137 2.05 14.40 22.01
N LEU A 138 3.21 13.86 21.62
CA LEU A 138 3.58 12.46 21.88
C LEU A 138 3.82 12.19 23.37
N GLN A 139 4.47 13.12 24.09
CA GLN A 139 4.69 13.02 25.53
C GLN A 139 3.39 13.05 26.33
N GLN A 140 2.43 13.89 25.90
CA GLN A 140 1.10 13.99 26.50
C GLN A 140 0.16 12.84 26.08
N ALA A 141 0.63 11.91 25.24
CA ALA A 141 -0.16 10.82 24.68
C ALA A 141 -1.42 11.27 23.92
N GLN A 142 -1.43 12.50 23.40
CA GLN A 142 -2.51 13.02 22.56
C GLN A 142 -2.47 12.40 21.16
N GLU A 143 -1.27 12.10 20.67
CA GLU A 143 -1.05 11.43 19.40
C GLU A 143 -0.13 10.22 19.54
N LYS A 144 -0.21 9.33 18.56
CA LYS A 144 0.73 8.23 18.31
C LYS A 144 1.28 8.34 16.90
N LEU A 145 2.48 7.80 16.70
CA LEU A 145 3.15 7.74 15.40
C LEU A 145 3.05 6.34 14.80
N PHE A 146 2.87 6.27 13.48
CA PHE A 146 2.75 5.03 12.72
C PHE A 146 3.65 5.09 11.48
N ASP A 147 4.21 3.95 11.10
CA ASP A 147 4.74 3.71 9.76
C ASP A 147 3.58 3.22 8.89
N VAL A 148 3.25 4.01 7.86
CA VAL A 148 2.06 3.79 7.03
C VAL A 148 2.48 3.56 5.58
N GLY A 149 2.14 2.39 5.03
CA GLY A 149 2.28 2.05 3.62
C GLY A 149 0.92 2.15 2.94
N LEU A 150 0.84 2.85 1.80
CA LEU A 150 -0.38 2.94 0.98
C LEU A 150 -0.05 2.51 -0.44
N TYR A 151 -0.65 1.39 -0.85
CA TYR A 151 -0.41 0.75 -2.13
C TYR A 151 -1.70 0.65 -2.93
N LEU A 152 -1.59 0.89 -4.23
CA LEU A 152 -2.70 0.82 -5.18
C LEU A 152 -2.29 -0.05 -6.37
N SER A 153 -3.08 -1.06 -6.71
CA SER A 153 -2.92 -1.86 -7.92
C SER A 153 -4.09 -1.61 -8.86
N ILE A 154 -3.80 -1.15 -10.07
CA ILE A 154 -4.81 -0.94 -11.11
C ILE A 154 -4.77 -2.06 -12.15
N TYR A 155 -5.90 -2.28 -12.81
CA TYR A 155 -6.07 -3.32 -13.82
C TYR A 155 -6.48 -2.71 -15.16
N GLY A 156 -5.98 -3.29 -16.26
CA GLY A 156 -6.35 -2.90 -17.62
C GLY A 156 -6.07 -4.00 -18.63
N GLU A 157 -6.57 -3.86 -19.85
CA GLU A 157 -6.34 -4.81 -20.96
C GLU A 157 -5.14 -4.41 -21.82
N THR A 158 -4.77 -3.13 -21.80
CA THR A 158 -3.65 -2.60 -22.59
C THR A 158 -2.80 -1.63 -21.75
N ASP A 159 -1.51 -1.52 -22.08
CA ASP A 159 -0.63 -0.54 -21.43
C ASP A 159 -1.14 0.90 -21.60
N ALA A 160 -1.75 1.22 -22.74
CA ALA A 160 -2.31 2.55 -23.01
C ALA A 160 -3.52 2.88 -22.11
N GLU A 161 -4.32 1.88 -21.75
CA GLU A 161 -5.40 2.04 -20.77
C GLU A 161 -4.84 2.26 -19.37
N LEU A 162 -3.85 1.46 -18.96
CA LEU A 162 -3.17 1.63 -17.68
C LEU A 162 -2.50 3.00 -17.55
N ASP A 163 -1.90 3.51 -18.62
CA ASP A 163 -1.27 4.84 -18.63
C ASP A 163 -2.29 5.97 -18.41
N LYS A 164 -3.52 5.83 -18.93
CA LYS A 164 -4.62 6.77 -18.71
C LYS A 164 -5.09 6.73 -17.26
N ILE A 165 -5.35 5.54 -16.73
CA ILE A 165 -5.79 5.35 -15.33
C ILE A 165 -4.72 5.86 -14.37
N GLU A 166 -3.45 5.55 -14.61
CA GLU A 166 -2.31 6.06 -13.83
C GLU A 166 -2.27 7.59 -13.84
N SER A 167 -2.42 8.21 -15.01
CA SER A 167 -2.40 9.68 -15.13
C SER A 167 -3.56 10.34 -14.41
N GLU A 168 -4.74 9.72 -14.46
CA GLU A 168 -5.96 10.17 -13.75
C GLU A 168 -5.75 10.11 -12.22
N ILE A 169 -5.34 8.95 -11.69
CA ILE A 169 -5.04 8.76 -10.26
C ILE A 169 -3.96 9.74 -9.80
N LYS A 170 -2.87 9.86 -10.58
CA LYS A 170 -1.78 10.77 -10.26
C LYS A 170 -2.25 12.22 -10.22
N SER A 171 -3.06 12.65 -11.19
CA SER A 171 -3.60 14.02 -11.23
C SER A 171 -4.49 14.32 -10.01
N ILE A 172 -5.36 13.37 -9.65
CA ILE A 172 -6.22 13.49 -8.46
C ILE A 172 -5.38 13.66 -7.19
N LEU A 173 -4.40 12.78 -6.98
CA LEU A 173 -3.55 12.78 -5.78
C LEU A 173 -2.63 14.01 -5.73
N GLU A 174 -2.03 14.41 -6.85
CA GLU A 174 -1.16 15.58 -6.93
C GLU A 174 -1.92 16.88 -6.64
N SER A 175 -3.21 16.97 -7.01
CA SER A 175 -4.07 18.10 -6.62
C SER A 175 -4.23 18.24 -5.10
N LYS A 176 -3.99 17.16 -4.35
CA LYS A 176 -3.97 17.08 -2.89
C LYS A 176 -2.57 17.08 -2.31
N LEU A 177 -1.54 17.36 -3.12
CA LEU A 177 -0.12 17.31 -2.75
C LEU A 177 0.33 15.93 -2.24
N VAL A 178 -0.36 14.87 -2.66
CA VAL A 178 0.00 13.47 -2.41
C VAL A 178 0.66 12.92 -3.67
N TYR A 179 1.85 12.37 -3.54
CA TYR A 179 2.64 11.92 -4.69
C TYR A 179 2.77 10.41 -4.69
N VAL A 180 2.51 9.80 -5.85
CA VAL A 180 2.65 8.36 -6.09
C VAL A 180 3.79 8.05 -7.04
N LYS A 181 4.38 6.87 -6.88
CA LYS A 181 5.35 6.31 -7.82
C LYS A 181 5.01 4.85 -8.15
N PRO A 182 5.26 4.41 -9.40
CA PRO A 182 5.16 3.00 -9.74
C PRO A 182 6.24 2.20 -9.03
N ALA A 183 5.91 0.96 -8.66
CA ALA A 183 6.85 -0.03 -8.14
C ALA A 183 7.75 -0.58 -9.26
N LEU A 184 8.60 0.27 -9.83
CA LEU A 184 9.47 -0.09 -10.94
C LEU A 184 10.43 -1.22 -10.53
N PHE A 185 10.49 -2.26 -11.36
CA PHE A 185 11.21 -3.52 -11.12
C PHE A 185 10.76 -4.28 -9.85
N GLN A 186 9.67 -3.85 -9.22
CA GLN A 186 9.12 -4.43 -7.99
C GLN A 186 7.60 -4.69 -8.12
N GLN A 187 7.12 -4.95 -9.34
CA GLN A 187 5.69 -5.13 -9.61
C GLN A 187 5.15 -6.43 -8.98
N GLU A 188 5.94 -7.50 -8.93
CA GLU A 188 5.57 -8.74 -8.27
C GLU A 188 5.38 -8.54 -6.76
N GLN A 189 6.36 -7.91 -6.12
CA GLN A 189 6.33 -7.57 -4.68
C GLN A 189 5.19 -6.61 -4.38
N GLY A 190 4.99 -5.60 -5.23
CA GLY A 190 3.89 -4.66 -5.11
C GLY A 190 2.54 -5.34 -5.20
N PHE A 191 2.33 -6.21 -6.19
CA PHE A 191 1.10 -6.98 -6.32
C PHE A 191 0.86 -7.87 -5.09
N ARG A 192 1.87 -8.61 -4.62
CA ARG A 192 1.76 -9.44 -3.40
C ARG A 192 1.44 -8.63 -2.16
N SER A 193 1.97 -7.42 -2.06
CA SER A 193 1.68 -6.50 -0.94
C SER A 193 0.24 -6.00 -0.95
N VAL A 194 -0.43 -6.02 -2.10
CA VAL A 194 -1.84 -5.60 -2.23
C VAL A 194 -2.81 -6.77 -2.04
N LEU A 195 -2.34 -8.01 -2.16
CA LEU A 195 -3.15 -9.18 -1.84
C LEU A 195 -3.50 -9.20 -0.34
N PRO A 196 -4.67 -9.76 0.05
CA PRO A 196 -5.13 -9.82 1.44
C PRO A 196 -4.39 -10.92 2.25
N LEU A 197 -3.06 -10.99 2.10
CA LEU A 197 -2.16 -11.90 2.81
C LEU A 197 -1.49 -11.22 4.02
N ALA A 198 -1.76 -9.92 4.23
CA ALA A 198 -1.18 -9.11 5.29
C ALA A 198 0.36 -9.12 5.31
N ASN A 199 0.99 -9.22 4.14
CA ASN A 199 2.43 -9.27 3.97
C ASN A 199 2.90 -8.08 3.13
N ASP A 200 3.53 -7.09 3.75
CA ASP A 200 4.12 -5.95 3.05
C ASP A 200 5.52 -6.32 2.55
N GLU A 201 5.68 -6.58 1.25
CA GLU A 201 6.98 -6.85 0.63
C GLU A 201 7.68 -5.58 0.13
N LEU A 202 6.94 -4.49 -0.11
CA LEU A 202 7.51 -3.23 -0.58
C LEU A 202 8.20 -2.46 0.53
N GLN A 203 7.65 -2.49 1.75
CA GLN A 203 8.18 -1.79 2.94
C GLN A 203 8.39 -0.29 2.67
N VAL A 204 7.62 0.29 1.75
CA VAL A 204 7.64 1.72 1.47
C VAL A 204 6.61 2.38 2.37
N THR A 205 7.08 2.92 3.48
CA THR A 205 6.24 3.52 4.53
C THR A 205 6.61 4.99 4.76
N SER A 206 5.60 5.80 5.10
CA SER A 206 5.78 7.16 5.61
C SER A 206 5.40 7.22 7.09
N LYS A 207 6.12 8.05 7.86
CA LYS A 207 5.78 8.29 9.26
C LYS A 207 4.63 9.29 9.34
N ILE A 208 3.50 8.85 9.89
CA ILE A 208 2.26 9.64 9.99
C ILE A 208 1.75 9.54 11.44
N ASN A 209 1.34 10.68 12.01
CA ASN A 209 0.69 10.75 13.31
C ASN A 209 -0.81 10.39 13.22
N SER A 210 -1.43 10.15 14.37
CA SER A 210 -2.80 9.60 14.45
C SER A 210 -3.84 10.45 13.71
N THR A 211 -3.73 11.78 13.81
CA THR A 211 -4.68 12.73 13.22
C THR A 211 -4.78 12.60 11.70
N PRO A 212 -3.70 12.84 10.91
CA PRO A 212 -3.76 12.66 9.45
C PRO A 212 -4.00 11.20 9.04
N LEU A 213 -3.53 10.21 9.80
CA LEU A 213 -3.82 8.80 9.50
C LEU A 213 -5.32 8.50 9.53
N SER A 214 -6.05 9.06 10.49
CA SER A 214 -7.50 8.86 10.59
C SER A 214 -8.26 9.37 9.36
N SER A 215 -7.73 10.39 8.67
CA SER A 215 -8.32 10.96 7.45
C SER A 215 -8.21 10.05 6.21
N ILE A 216 -7.33 9.04 6.25
CA ILE A 216 -7.17 8.07 5.16
C ILE A 216 -8.37 7.12 5.13
N PHE A 217 -8.92 6.80 6.30
CA PHE A 217 -10.05 5.89 6.37
C PHE A 217 -11.28 6.55 5.74
N PRO A 218 -11.90 5.92 4.73
CA PRO A 218 -12.98 6.55 4.02
C PRO A 218 -14.29 6.41 4.78
N PHE A 219 -14.54 7.35 5.70
CA PHE A 219 -15.86 7.54 6.32
C PHE A 219 -16.89 8.12 5.33
N ILE A 220 -16.80 7.74 4.06
CA ILE A 220 -17.73 8.14 3.01
C ILE A 220 -18.66 6.97 2.73
N SER A 221 -19.96 7.19 2.92
CA SER A 221 -20.99 6.30 2.39
C SER A 221 -21.03 6.47 0.87
N PHE A 222 -20.81 5.40 0.11
CA PHE A 222 -21.15 5.41 -1.32
C PHE A 222 -22.67 5.62 -1.45
N ASP A 223 -23.09 6.37 -2.47
CA ASP A 223 -24.51 6.49 -2.79
C ASP A 223 -25.03 5.16 -3.34
N LEU A 224 -25.62 4.36 -2.44
CA LEU A 224 -26.33 3.12 -2.78
C LEU A 224 -27.70 3.45 -3.39
N THR A 225 -27.69 4.09 -4.55
CA THR A 225 -28.89 4.37 -5.33
C THR A 225 -28.81 3.59 -6.64
N SER A 226 -29.53 2.48 -6.70
CA SER A 226 -29.80 1.74 -7.92
C SER A 226 -31.11 2.21 -8.54
N ASP A 227 -31.29 1.96 -9.83
CA ASP A 227 -32.54 2.13 -10.57
C ASP A 227 -33.62 1.13 -10.11
N LYS A 228 -33.23 0.03 -9.45
CA LYS A 228 -34.12 -0.98 -8.90
C LYS A 228 -33.64 -1.44 -7.53
N GLY A 229 -34.56 -1.62 -6.59
CA GLY A 229 -34.21 -2.13 -5.26
C GLY A 229 -35.23 -1.79 -4.19
N ILE A 230 -34.89 -2.13 -2.96
CA ILE A 230 -35.70 -1.84 -1.78
C ILE A 230 -35.27 -0.47 -1.25
N LEU A 231 -36.24 0.41 -0.96
CA LEU A 231 -35.98 1.69 -0.33
C LEU A 231 -35.63 1.47 1.15
N TYR A 232 -34.38 1.72 1.52
CA TYR A 232 -33.93 1.69 2.92
C TYR A 232 -34.12 3.04 3.62
N GLY A 233 -34.09 4.15 2.87
CA GLY A 233 -34.30 5.48 3.44
C GLY A 233 -33.61 6.57 2.62
N ILE A 234 -33.24 7.64 3.31
CA ILE A 234 -32.50 8.77 2.74
C ILE A 234 -31.12 8.87 3.38
N ASN A 235 -30.09 9.08 2.56
CA ASN A 235 -28.77 9.39 3.04
C ASN A 235 -28.78 10.79 3.66
N ARG A 236 -28.38 10.91 4.94
CA ARG A 236 -28.42 12.19 5.66
C ARG A 236 -27.35 13.18 5.20
N HIS A 237 -26.30 12.72 4.52
CA HIS A 237 -25.20 13.57 4.09
C HIS A 237 -25.50 14.33 2.80
N ASN A 238 -26.22 13.71 1.87
CA ASN A 238 -26.48 14.29 0.54
C ASN A 238 -27.96 14.20 0.12
N SER A 239 -28.84 13.72 1.00
CA SER A 239 -30.28 13.56 0.75
C SER A 239 -30.62 12.63 -0.43
N SER A 240 -29.70 11.78 -0.87
CA SER A 240 -29.96 10.75 -1.88
C SER A 240 -30.88 9.66 -1.32
N LEU A 241 -31.62 8.98 -2.21
CA LEU A 241 -32.42 7.82 -1.83
C LEU A 241 -31.48 6.61 -1.73
N VAL A 242 -31.50 5.92 -0.59
CA VAL A 242 -30.84 4.63 -0.44
C VAL A 242 -31.79 3.57 -0.99
N LEU A 243 -31.72 3.33 -2.30
CA LEU A 243 -32.54 2.36 -3.01
C LEU A 243 -31.64 1.24 -3.53
N PHE A 244 -31.74 0.07 -2.91
CA PHE A 244 -30.78 -0.99 -3.16
C PHE A 244 -31.39 -2.36 -2.84
N ASP A 245 -31.02 -3.41 -3.56
CA ASP A 245 -31.37 -4.79 -3.17
C ASP A 245 -30.11 -5.57 -2.79
N ARG A 246 -29.84 -5.67 -1.48
CA ARG A 246 -28.68 -6.41 -0.97
C ARG A 246 -28.69 -7.89 -1.33
N PHE A 247 -29.86 -8.48 -1.62
CA PHE A 247 -29.95 -9.90 -1.98
C PHE A 247 -29.54 -10.16 -3.43
N SER A 248 -29.43 -9.10 -4.24
CA SER A 248 -28.88 -9.16 -5.59
C SER A 248 -27.34 -9.18 -5.63
N LEU A 249 -26.66 -8.88 -4.51
CA LEU A 249 -25.22 -8.88 -4.44
C LEU A 249 -24.64 -10.27 -4.19
N GLU A 250 -23.38 -10.44 -4.59
CA GLU A 250 -22.54 -11.60 -4.26
C GLU A 250 -22.40 -11.80 -2.73
N ASN A 251 -22.43 -10.71 -1.95
CA ASN A 251 -22.46 -10.74 -0.49
C ASN A 251 -23.68 -9.98 0.04
N TYR A 252 -24.67 -10.72 0.54
CA TYR A 252 -25.93 -10.18 1.06
C TYR A 252 -25.87 -9.77 2.54
N ASN A 253 -24.73 -9.97 3.21
CA ASN A 253 -24.61 -9.70 4.65
C ASN A 253 -24.64 -8.20 4.94
N SER A 254 -25.29 -7.80 6.02
CA SER A 254 -25.31 -6.42 6.52
C SER A 254 -24.94 -6.39 7.99
N ILE A 255 -24.15 -5.39 8.40
CA ILE A 255 -23.95 -5.04 9.82
C ILE A 255 -24.96 -3.93 10.12
N THR A 256 -25.75 -4.10 11.20
CA THR A 256 -26.84 -3.19 11.59
C THR A 256 -26.44 -2.38 12.80
#